data_AF-A0A7C9AWW5-F1
#
_entry.id   AF-A0A7C9AWW5-F1
#
_cell.length_a   1.000
_cell.length_b   1.000
_cell.length_c   1.000
_cell.angle_alpha   90.00
_cell.angle_beta   90.00
_cell.angle_gamma   90.00
#
_symmetry.space_group_name_H-M   'P 1'
#
loop_
_entity.id
_entity.type
_entity.pdbx_description
1 polymer ?
#
loop_
_entity_poly.entity_id
_entity_poly.type
_entity_poly.pdbx_seq_one_letter_code
_entity_poly.pdbx_strand_id
1 'polypeptide(L)'
;EDLKIGLAAVFDGHGGNEASELAVQLFPFYFQLHVIFLGQKEMELFEDKRDMAFQLETEANPLRAHFGRCLNESQMLNVFEEAIRLTILDIDSTFSRVASKKPLLAGATATAALIVDGQLLVANANVGDSKALLCSEKIPSSNNGDGNEARMVKFELLNP
;
A
#
# COMPACT_ATOMS: atom_id res chain seq x y z
N GLU A 1 -18.86 -4.56 -7.84
CA GLU A 1 -18.45 -3.21 -7.42
C GLU A 1 -16.96 -3.01 -7.71
N ASP A 2 -16.48 -1.76 -7.79
CA ASP A 2 -15.06 -1.43 -7.92
C ASP A 2 -14.33 -1.57 -6.58
N LEU A 3 -13.18 -2.25 -6.56
CA LEU A 3 -12.28 -2.29 -5.41
C LEU A 3 -11.81 -0.86 -5.14
N LYS A 4 -12.19 -0.28 -3.99
CA LYS A 4 -11.84 1.09 -3.62
C LYS A 4 -10.59 1.08 -2.76
N ILE A 5 -9.50 1.61 -3.30
CA ILE A 5 -8.23 1.73 -2.59
C ILE A 5 -8.01 3.20 -2.25
N GLY A 6 -7.98 3.52 -0.96
CA GLY A 6 -7.54 4.79 -0.42
C GLY A 6 -6.10 4.69 0.05
N LEU A 7 -5.26 5.64 -0.36
CA LEU A 7 -3.85 5.71 0.03
C LEU A 7 -3.58 7.09 0.63
N ALA A 8 -2.97 7.12 1.81
CA ALA A 8 -2.46 8.33 2.44
C ALA A 8 -1.00 8.12 2.81
N ALA A 9 -0.15 9.10 2.50
CA ALA A 9 1.26 9.08 2.88
C ALA A 9 1.71 10.45 3.37
N VAL A 10 2.57 10.46 4.38
CA VAL A 10 3.19 11.65 4.97
C VAL A 10 4.70 11.51 4.83
N PHE A 11 5.33 12.57 4.30
CA PHE A 11 6.78 12.68 4.16
C PHE A 11 7.26 13.93 4.88
N ASP A 12 7.84 13.76 6.06
CA ASP A 12 8.39 14.88 6.83
C ASP A 12 9.85 15.12 6.45
N GLY A 13 10.10 16.22 5.72
CA GLY A 13 11.41 16.58 5.20
C GLY A 13 12.28 17.31 6.22
N HIS A 14 13.58 17.05 6.20
CA HIS A 14 14.59 17.74 7.03
C HIS A 14 15.87 18.01 6.23
N GLY A 15 16.61 19.06 6.59
CA GLY A 15 17.81 19.48 5.84
C GLY A 15 17.51 20.03 4.45
N GLY A 16 16.24 20.31 4.14
CA GLY A 16 15.71 20.71 2.85
C GLY A 16 14.33 20.08 2.60
N ASN A 17 13.65 20.46 1.52
CA ASN A 17 12.36 19.88 1.09
C ASN A 17 12.52 18.96 -0.14
N GLU A 18 13.71 18.84 -0.70
CA GLU A 18 13.94 18.14 -1.96
C GLU A 18 13.61 16.65 -1.86
N ALA A 19 13.90 16.03 -0.72
CA ALA A 19 13.62 14.61 -0.49
C ALA A 19 12.12 14.34 -0.35
N SER A 20 11.41 15.15 0.43
CA SER A 20 9.96 15.00 0.63
C SER A 20 9.17 15.39 -0.62
N GLU A 21 9.58 16.42 -1.36
CA GLU A 21 8.96 16.79 -2.64
C GLU A 21 9.13 15.70 -3.69
N LEU A 22 10.33 15.10 -3.80
CA LEU A 22 10.56 13.99 -4.71
C LEU A 22 9.70 12.78 -4.33
N ALA A 23 9.61 12.46 -3.04
CA ALA A 23 8.79 11.36 -2.54
C ALA A 23 7.32 11.56 -2.91
N VAL A 24 6.74 12.73 -2.64
CA VAL A 24 5.35 13.05 -3.00
C VAL A 24 5.09 12.90 -4.49
N GLN A 25 6.03 13.32 -5.34
CA GLN A 25 5.89 13.23 -6.78
C GLN A 25 5.97 11.79 -7.30
N LEU A 26 6.85 10.95 -6.76
CA LEU A 26 7.11 9.61 -7.28
C LEU A 26 6.25 8.51 -6.67
N PHE A 27 5.82 8.68 -5.41
CA PHE A 27 5.10 7.65 -4.66
C PHE A 27 3.90 7.05 -5.40
N PRO A 28 2.93 7.83 -5.94
CA PRO A 28 1.78 7.23 -6.61
C PRO A 28 2.17 6.40 -7.83
N PHE A 29 3.20 6.81 -8.58
CA PHE A 29 3.63 6.11 -9.78
C PHE A 29 4.35 4.80 -9.46
N TYR A 30 5.32 4.83 -8.54
CA TYR A 30 6.05 3.63 -8.13
C TYR A 30 5.14 2.66 -7.38
N PHE A 31 4.26 3.15 -6.51
CA PHE A 31 3.27 2.31 -5.85
C PHE A 31 2.38 1.58 -6.85
N GLN A 32 1.79 2.31 -7.80
CA GLN A 32 0.95 1.69 -8.83
C GLN A 32 1.74 0.65 -9.65
N LEU A 33 2.97 0.97 -10.04
CA LEU A 33 3.84 0.07 -10.80
C LEU A 33 4.12 -1.23 -10.02
N HIS A 34 4.50 -1.14 -8.74
CA HIS A 34 4.77 -2.32 -7.93
C HIS A 34 3.52 -3.15 -7.68
N VAL A 35 2.36 -2.52 -7.44
CA VAL A 35 1.09 -3.26 -7.30
C VAL A 35 0.77 -4.04 -8.57
N ILE A 36 0.95 -3.44 -9.76
CA ILE A 36 0.75 -4.13 -11.04
C ILE A 36 1.72 -5.31 -11.18
N PHE A 37 3.01 -5.08 -10.98
CA PHE A 37 4.05 -6.08 -11.20
C PHE A 37 3.97 -7.24 -10.21
N LEU A 38 3.76 -6.95 -8.92
CA LEU A 38 3.60 -7.98 -7.89
C LEU A 38 2.32 -8.79 -8.10
N GLY A 39 1.22 -8.13 -8.50
CA GLY A 39 -0.01 -8.81 -8.87
C GLY A 39 0.21 -9.81 -10.02
N GLN A 40 0.93 -9.40 -11.07
CA GLN A 40 1.28 -10.28 -12.18
C GLN A 40 2.20 -11.43 -11.77
N LYS A 41 3.21 -11.18 -10.93
CA LYS A 41 4.11 -12.22 -10.42
C LYS A 41 3.36 -13.29 -9.62
N GLU A 42 2.41 -12.89 -8.78
CA GLU A 42 1.54 -13.83 -8.06
C GLU A 42 0.65 -14.64 -9.04
N MET A 43 0.27 -14.07 -10.19
CA MET A 43 -0.42 -14.78 -11.28
C MET A 43 0.44 -15.91 -11.84
N GLU A 44 1.66 -15.60 -12.27
CA GLU A 44 2.58 -16.57 -12.87
C GLU A 44 2.88 -17.71 -11.89
N LEU A 45 3.11 -17.38 -10.61
CA LEU A 45 3.31 -18.38 -9.56
C LEU A 45 2.06 -19.23 -9.29
N PHE A 46 0.86 -18.70 -9.54
CA PHE A 46 -0.39 -19.44 -9.39
C PHE A 46 -0.67 -20.35 -10.59
N GLU A 47 -0.34 -19.89 -11.81
CA GLU A 47 -0.39 -20.67 -13.04
C GLU A 47 0.63 -21.81 -13.03
N ASP A 48 1.87 -21.57 -12.58
CA ASP A 48 2.87 -22.64 -12.42
C ASP A 48 2.44 -23.72 -11.40
N LYS A 49 1.59 -23.37 -10.43
CA LYS A 49 1.08 -24.32 -9.42
C LYS A 49 -0.11 -25.15 -9.91
N ARG A 50 -0.76 -24.77 -11.01
CA ARG A 50 -1.86 -25.54 -11.62
C ARG A 50 -1.54 -25.69 -13.10
N ASP A 51 -1.09 -26.87 -13.53
CA ASP A 51 -0.90 -27.30 -14.94
C ASP A 51 -2.16 -27.10 -15.83
N MET A 52 -2.65 -25.88 -16.02
CA MET A 52 -3.89 -25.57 -16.71
C MET A 52 -3.74 -24.24 -17.43
N ALA A 53 -3.35 -24.30 -18.69
CA ALA A 53 -3.36 -23.18 -19.62
C ALA A 53 -4.78 -22.61 -19.73
N PHE A 54 -4.96 -21.32 -19.42
CA PHE A 54 -6.19 -20.61 -19.75
C PHE A 54 -5.90 -19.44 -20.69
N GLN A 55 -6.74 -19.34 -21.72
CA GLN A 55 -6.59 -18.34 -22.77
C GLN A 55 -6.84 -16.95 -22.23
N LEU A 56 -5.90 -16.06 -22.52
CA LEU A 56 -5.95 -14.63 -22.29
C LEU A 56 -7.09 -14.04 -23.13
N GLU A 57 -8.28 -13.90 -22.55
CA GLU A 57 -9.35 -13.07 -23.13
C GLU A 57 -9.34 -11.67 -22.53
N THR A 58 -9.32 -10.75 -23.49
CA THR A 58 -9.19 -9.31 -23.46
C THR A 58 -10.34 -8.58 -22.75
N GLU A 59 -10.02 -7.36 -22.28
CA GLU A 59 -10.95 -6.25 -21.98
C GLU A 59 -11.69 -6.25 -20.62
N ALA A 60 -10.96 -5.85 -19.57
CA ALA A 60 -11.30 -4.73 -18.65
C ALA A 60 -10.51 -4.89 -17.33
N ASN A 61 -9.45 -4.09 -17.19
CA ASN A 61 -8.63 -3.90 -15.99
C ASN A 61 -8.16 -5.20 -15.27
N PRO A 62 -7.07 -5.84 -15.71
CA PRO A 62 -6.61 -7.14 -15.19
C PRO A 62 -6.45 -7.18 -13.67
N LEU A 63 -6.07 -6.08 -13.01
CA LEU A 63 -5.94 -6.05 -11.55
C LEU A 63 -7.25 -6.29 -10.79
N ARG A 64 -8.39 -5.79 -11.27
CA ARG A 64 -9.69 -5.91 -10.55
C ARG A 64 -10.23 -7.33 -10.57
N ALA A 65 -10.25 -7.94 -11.74
CA ALA A 65 -10.67 -9.33 -11.88
C ALA A 65 -9.72 -10.27 -11.12
N HIS A 66 -8.44 -9.89 -11.00
CA HIS A 66 -7.39 -10.68 -10.39
C HIS A 66 -7.37 -10.62 -8.85
N PHE A 67 -7.52 -9.45 -8.24
CA PHE A 67 -7.65 -9.34 -6.78
C PHE A 67 -8.90 -10.07 -6.27
N GLY A 68 -10.00 -10.07 -7.05
CA GLY A 68 -11.24 -10.73 -6.67
C GLY A 68 -11.33 -12.23 -6.97
N ARG A 69 -10.51 -12.80 -7.88
CA ARG A 69 -10.61 -14.22 -8.29
C ARG A 69 -9.50 -15.12 -7.76
N CYS A 70 -8.27 -14.62 -7.55
CA CYS A 70 -7.10 -15.48 -7.31
C CYS A 70 -6.40 -15.24 -5.97
N LEU A 71 -6.53 -14.05 -5.37
CA LEU A 71 -5.86 -13.71 -4.13
C LEU A 71 -6.88 -13.69 -2.98
N ASN A 72 -6.58 -14.40 -1.90
CA ASN A 72 -7.28 -14.18 -0.65
C ASN A 72 -6.82 -12.85 -0.01
N GLU A 73 -7.54 -12.40 1.02
CA GLU A 73 -7.26 -11.14 1.71
C GLU A 73 -5.80 -11.03 2.19
N SER A 74 -5.23 -12.11 2.71
CA SER A 74 -3.83 -12.11 3.18
C SER A 74 -2.81 -11.99 2.05
N GLN A 75 -3.07 -12.58 0.89
CA GLN A 75 -2.20 -12.40 -0.30
C GLN A 75 -2.30 -10.98 -0.85
N MET A 76 -3.50 -10.42 -0.90
CA MET A 76 -3.71 -9.02 -1.32
C MET A 76 -2.95 -8.06 -0.40
N LEU A 77 -3.04 -8.29 0.91
CA LEU A 77 -2.27 -7.55 1.92
C LEU A 77 -0.77 -7.63 1.68
N ASN A 78 -0.22 -8.83 1.46
CA ASN A 78 1.20 -9.02 1.20
C ASN A 78 1.65 -8.28 -0.06
N VAL A 79 0.84 -8.28 -1.13
CA VAL A 79 1.13 -7.53 -2.36
C VAL A 79 1.20 -6.04 -2.07
N PHE A 80 0.25 -5.50 -1.30
CA PHE A 80 0.25 -4.08 -0.96
C PHE A 80 1.39 -3.69 0.00
N GLU A 81 1.67 -4.51 1.01
CA GLU A 81 2.77 -4.29 1.94
C GLU A 81 4.11 -4.26 1.20
N GLU A 82 4.34 -5.24 0.33
CA GLU A 82 5.54 -5.31 -0.48
C GLU A 82 5.60 -4.16 -1.51
N ALA A 83 4.48 -3.77 -2.10
CA ALA A 83 4.43 -2.64 -3.01
C ALA A 83 4.83 -1.33 -2.33
N ILE A 84 4.34 -1.06 -1.11
CA ILE A 84 4.74 0.12 -0.34
C ILE A 84 6.23 0.06 0.01
N ARG A 85 6.72 -1.10 0.45
CA ARG A 85 8.13 -1.29 0.78
C ARG A 85 9.05 -0.99 -0.41
N LEU A 86 8.75 -1.56 -1.57
CA LEU A 86 9.50 -1.35 -2.80
C LEU A 86 9.42 0.11 -3.27
N THR A 87 8.23 0.73 -3.18
CA THR A 87 8.04 2.14 -3.52
C THR A 87 9.00 3.05 -2.76
N ILE A 88 9.10 2.87 -1.44
CA ILE A 88 9.98 3.69 -0.61
C ILE A 88 11.45 3.45 -0.93
N LEU A 89 11.84 2.20 -1.16
CA LEU A 89 13.21 1.87 -1.55
C LEU A 89 13.59 2.46 -2.91
N ASP A 90 12.69 2.43 -3.89
CA ASP A 90 12.95 2.99 -5.22
C ASP A 90 12.99 4.53 -5.18
N ILE A 91 12.18 5.16 -4.33
CA ILE A 91 12.28 6.61 -4.05
C ILE A 91 13.63 6.93 -3.42
N ASP A 92 14.05 6.20 -2.38
CA ASP A 92 15.32 6.43 -1.69
C ASP A 92 16.53 6.25 -2.61
N SER A 93 16.51 5.18 -3.43
CA SER A 93 17.51 4.94 -4.48
C SER A 93 17.53 6.07 -5.52
N THR A 94 16.35 6.55 -5.93
CA THR A 94 16.24 7.65 -6.89
C THR A 94 16.76 8.95 -6.29
N PHE A 95 16.42 9.27 -5.04
CA PHE A 95 16.94 10.44 -4.35
C PHE A 95 18.46 10.36 -4.17
N SER A 96 18.99 9.22 -3.73
CA SER A 96 20.43 8.97 -3.60
C SER A 96 21.19 9.21 -4.92
N ARG A 97 20.59 8.83 -6.05
CA ARG A 97 21.15 9.10 -7.38
C ARG A 97 21.12 10.59 -7.75
N VAL A 98 20.12 11.34 -7.29
CA VAL A 98 20.07 12.81 -7.48
C VAL A 98 21.08 13.50 -6.56
N ALA A 99 21.16 13.09 -5.29
CA ALA A 99 22.06 13.61 -4.27
C ALA A 99 23.56 13.28 -4.52
N SER A 100 23.86 12.27 -5.33
CA SER A 100 25.24 12.04 -5.78
C SER A 100 25.69 13.02 -6.88
N LYS A 101 24.75 13.59 -7.64
CA LYS A 101 25.01 14.55 -8.73
C LYS A 101 24.94 16.01 -8.29
N LYS A 102 24.19 16.28 -7.21
CA LYS A 102 24.00 17.59 -6.60
C LYS A 102 24.24 17.43 -5.10
N PRO A 103 24.96 18.32 -4.41
CA PRO A 103 25.26 18.18 -2.98
C PRO A 103 24.02 18.43 -2.10
N LEU A 104 22.99 17.60 -2.24
CA LEU A 104 21.77 17.65 -1.45
C LEU A 104 22.01 16.83 -0.17
N LEU A 105 21.72 17.45 0.97
CA LEU A 105 21.78 16.82 2.30
C LEU A 105 20.38 16.65 2.91
N ALA A 106 19.34 16.89 2.10
CA ALA A 106 17.96 16.73 2.53
C ALA A 106 17.62 15.25 2.73
N GLY A 107 16.75 14.99 3.70
CA GLY A 107 16.17 13.67 3.97
C GLY A 107 14.69 13.80 4.27
N ALA A 108 13.96 12.69 4.26
CA ALA A 108 12.55 12.67 4.64
C ALA A 108 12.20 11.40 5.40
N THR A 109 11.30 11.53 6.38
CA THR A 109 10.59 10.38 6.93
C THR A 109 9.54 9.89 5.94
N ALA A 110 9.02 8.69 6.14
CA ALA A 110 7.88 8.17 5.39
C ALA A 110 6.94 7.44 6.33
N THR A 111 5.65 7.74 6.25
CA THR A 111 4.59 6.96 6.88
C THR A 111 3.44 6.86 5.89
N ALA A 112 3.04 5.63 5.54
CA ALA A 112 1.93 5.38 4.62
C ALA A 112 0.85 4.52 5.27
N ALA A 113 -0.40 4.74 4.87
CA ALA A 113 -1.56 3.98 5.29
C ALA A 113 -2.44 3.66 4.07
N LEU A 114 -2.93 2.43 4.02
CA LEU A 114 -3.79 1.92 2.94
C LEU A 114 -5.16 1.52 3.51
N ILE A 115 -6.21 1.89 2.79
CA ILE A 115 -7.60 1.52 3.07
C ILE A 115 -8.13 0.80 1.83
N VAL A 116 -8.72 -0.37 1.99
CA VAL A 116 -9.28 -1.18 0.90
C VAL A 116 -10.73 -1.49 1.21
N ASP A 117 -11.65 -1.10 0.33
CA ASP A 117 -13.11 -1.26 0.50
C ASP A 117 -13.65 -0.74 1.83
N GLY A 118 -13.08 0.37 2.30
CA GLY A 118 -13.43 0.96 3.59
C GLY A 118 -12.92 0.17 4.79
N GLN A 119 -12.11 -0.86 4.60
CA GLN A 119 -11.40 -1.56 5.66
C GLN A 119 -9.96 -1.06 5.71
N LEU A 120 -9.49 -0.72 6.92
CA LEU A 120 -8.10 -0.32 7.09
C LEU A 120 -7.22 -1.56 7.12
N LEU A 121 -6.70 -1.89 5.95
CA LEU A 121 -5.69 -2.89 5.72
C LEU A 121 -4.32 -2.18 5.85
N VAL A 122 -3.90 -1.93 7.09
CA VAL A 122 -2.66 -1.19 7.37
C VAL A 122 -1.45 -1.95 6.86
N ALA A 123 -0.85 -1.49 5.77
CA ALA A 123 0.57 -1.68 5.49
C ALA A 123 1.29 -0.39 5.86
N ASN A 124 1.89 -0.36 7.05
CA ASN A 124 2.68 0.79 7.50
C ASN A 124 4.13 0.59 7.09
N ALA A 125 4.59 1.39 6.14
CA ALA A 125 6.01 1.63 6.04
C ALA A 125 6.34 2.89 6.84
N ASN A 126 6.85 2.67 8.05
CA ASN A 126 7.39 3.75 8.86
C ASN A 126 8.91 3.79 8.70
N VAL A 127 9.40 4.83 8.06
CA VAL A 127 10.81 5.18 8.02
C VAL A 127 10.97 6.50 8.76
N GLY A 128 11.60 6.47 9.93
CA GLY A 128 11.79 7.66 10.78
C GLY A 128 10.85 7.70 11.99
N ASP A 129 10.54 8.90 12.45
CA ASP A 129 9.82 9.17 13.71
C ASP A 129 8.34 9.57 13.53
N SER A 130 7.90 9.82 12.29
CA SER A 130 6.49 9.95 11.89
C SER A 130 5.65 8.74 12.36
N LYS A 131 4.35 8.97 12.61
CA LYS A 131 3.45 7.96 13.18
C LYS A 131 2.07 7.99 12.54
N ALA A 132 1.52 6.80 12.30
CA ALA A 132 0.11 6.60 12.00
C ALA A 132 -0.62 6.12 13.25
N LEU A 133 -1.80 6.68 13.52
CA LEU A 133 -2.63 6.34 14.67
C LEU A 133 -4.00 5.91 14.18
N LEU A 134 -4.46 4.74 14.63
CA LEU A 134 -5.82 4.27 14.44
C LEU A 134 -6.65 4.64 15.67
N CYS A 135 -7.62 5.53 15.51
CA CYS A 135 -8.62 5.79 16.54
C CYS A 135 -9.85 4.92 16.28
N SER A 136 -10.21 4.05 17.23
CA SER A 136 -11.47 3.31 17.21
C SER A 136 -12.31 3.71 18.42
N GLU A 137 -13.59 3.97 18.19
CA GLU A 137 -14.52 4.21 19.29
C GLU A 137 -14.78 2.89 20.02
N LYS A 138 -14.57 2.85 21.34
CA LYS A 138 -15.00 1.71 22.16
C LYS A 138 -16.51 1.77 22.28
N ILE A 139 -17.25 1.05 21.44
CA ILE A 139 -18.65 0.73 21.74
C ILE A 139 -18.63 -0.09 23.05
N PRO A 140 -19.25 0.39 24.14
CA PRO A 140 -19.33 -0.38 25.37
C PRO A 140 -20.17 -1.63 25.11
N SER A 141 -19.53 -2.79 25.15
CA SER A 141 -20.22 -4.09 25.12
C SER A 141 -20.90 -4.28 26.48
N SER A 142 -22.23 -4.20 26.52
CA SER A 142 -22.94 -4.83 27.65
C SER A 142 -22.82 -6.34 27.50
N ASN A 143 -22.26 -6.96 28.53
CA ASN A 143 -22.13 -8.41 28.82
C ASN A 143 -20.93 -9.17 28.24
N ASN A 144 -19.98 -9.40 29.15
CA ASN A 144 -19.26 -10.64 29.45
C ASN A 144 -19.14 -11.67 28.33
N GLY A 145 -17.94 -11.72 27.73
CA GLY A 145 -17.49 -12.83 26.90
C GLY A 145 -16.04 -12.57 26.49
N ASP A 146 -15.14 -13.34 27.08
CA ASP A 146 -13.70 -13.36 26.82
C ASP A 146 -13.41 -13.65 25.34
N GLY A 147 -12.61 -12.81 24.69
CA GLY A 147 -12.27 -12.95 23.27
C GLY A 147 -11.68 -11.69 22.68
N ASN A 148 -10.37 -11.72 22.41
CA ASN A 148 -9.66 -10.66 21.70
C ASN A 148 -10.07 -10.68 20.21
N GLU A 149 -11.30 -10.24 19.89
CA GLU A 149 -11.77 -10.08 18.52
C GLU A 149 -11.15 -8.83 17.91
N ALA A 150 -10.43 -8.99 16.79
CA ALA A 150 -10.03 -7.89 15.95
C ALA A 150 -11.29 -7.12 15.50
N ARG A 151 -11.52 -5.94 16.07
CA ARG A 151 -12.63 -5.08 15.66
C ARG A 151 -12.31 -4.46 14.32
N MET A 152 -13.01 -4.88 13.26
CA MET A 152 -13.03 -4.19 11.98
C MET A 152 -13.52 -2.75 12.17
N VAL A 153 -12.67 -1.77 11.83
CA VAL A 153 -13.07 -0.37 11.74
C VAL A 153 -13.43 -0.09 10.27
N LYS A 154 -14.72 0.15 10.02
CA LYS A 154 -15.22 0.53 8.70
C LYS A 154 -15.06 2.04 8.53
N PHE A 155 -14.25 2.44 7.58
CA PHE A 155 -14.04 3.82 7.17
C PHE A 155 -15.02 4.18 6.04
N GLU A 156 -15.92 5.13 6.31
CA GLU A 156 -16.69 5.77 5.24
C GLU A 156 -15.81 6.86 4.61
N LEU A 157 -15.43 6.67 3.34
CA LEU A 157 -14.79 7.71 2.56
C LEU A 157 -15.83 8.82 2.33
N LEU A 158 -15.69 9.94 3.05
CA LEU A 158 -16.45 11.15 2.78
C LEU A 158 -16.06 11.64 1.38
N ASN A 159 -17.00 11.54 0.43
CA ASN A 159 -16.83 12.15 -0.88
C ASN A 159 -16.81 13.69 -0.70
N PRO A 160 -15.87 14.40 -1.35
CA PRO A 160 -15.81 15.86 -1.33
C PRO A 160 -17.04 16.52 -1.99
#